data_AF-A0A8T6HB22-F1
#
_entry.id   AF-A0A8T6HB22-F1
#
_cell.length_a   1.000
_cell.length_b   1.000
_cell.length_c   1.000
_cell.angle_alpha   90.00
_cell.angle_beta   90.00
_cell.angle_gamma   90.00
#
_symmetry.space_group_name_H-M   'P 1'
#
loop_
_entity.id
_entity.type
_entity.pdbx_description
1 polymer ?
#
loop_
_entity_poly.entity_id
_entity_poly.type
_entity_poly.pdbx_seq_one_letter_code
_entity_poly.pdbx_strand_id
1 'polypeptide(L)'
;MSERDRATQVPAEADSARKKSLPRRLGCWLLVAIWFLILSTPCGLFYLAANGEIRLEHSHIPDPHAHPLLLVSLISESADRGLRIERSTIASIDSDTRLCVETAVTFLLWQSSAGNQNVHFCDCYARTDAESAWQLASTHSAACQGAG
;
A
#
# COMPACT_ATOMS: atom_id res chain seq x y z
N MET A 1 -2.41 31.26 -71.84
CA MET A 1 -1.65 29.99 -72.05
C MET A 1 -0.19 30.38 -72.12
N SER A 2 0.75 29.92 -71.30
CA SER A 2 0.76 28.94 -70.23
C SER A 2 2.06 29.15 -69.43
N GLU A 3 2.04 28.83 -68.14
CA GLU A 3 3.17 28.24 -67.39
C GLU A 3 4.55 28.91 -67.51
N ARG A 4 4.80 29.92 -66.66
CA ARG A 4 6.08 30.04 -65.96
C ARG A 4 5.83 30.22 -64.47
N ASP A 5 5.42 29.10 -63.90
CA ASP A 5 5.86 28.60 -62.60
C ASP A 5 7.20 29.21 -62.15
N ARG A 6 7.27 29.88 -61.00
CA ARG A 6 7.31 29.27 -59.66
C ARG A 6 8.71 28.77 -59.30
N ALA A 7 9.52 29.67 -58.72
CA ALA A 7 10.66 29.43 -57.81
C ALA A 7 11.24 30.84 -57.55
N THR A 8 11.38 31.39 -56.35
CA THR A 8 11.91 30.81 -55.11
C THR A 8 11.49 31.75 -53.97
N GLN A 9 10.45 31.41 -53.21
CA GLN A 9 10.52 31.07 -51.78
C GLN A 9 11.84 31.37 -51.06
N VAL A 10 11.85 32.40 -50.21
CA VAL A 10 12.50 32.35 -48.89
C VAL A 10 11.45 32.71 -47.84
N PRO A 11 10.61 31.76 -47.40
CA PRO A 11 9.93 31.93 -46.13
C PRO A 11 11.00 31.93 -45.05
N ALA A 12 11.10 33.03 -44.31
CA ALA A 12 11.88 33.11 -43.08
C ALA A 12 11.55 31.88 -42.24
N GLU A 13 12.56 31.03 -42.07
CA GLU A 13 12.46 29.77 -41.35
C GLU A 13 11.83 30.03 -39.99
N ALA A 14 10.77 29.27 -39.77
CA ALA A 14 10.05 29.16 -38.53
C ALA A 14 11.00 28.65 -37.44
N ASP A 15 11.57 29.56 -36.65
CA ASP A 15 12.03 29.21 -35.31
C ASP A 15 10.84 29.28 -34.34
N SER A 16 9.84 28.43 -34.61
CA SER A 16 8.84 28.06 -33.63
C SER A 16 9.57 27.27 -32.57
N ALA A 17 9.99 27.98 -31.52
CA ALA A 17 10.63 27.47 -30.32
C ALA A 17 10.03 26.10 -29.96
N ARG A 18 10.77 25.05 -30.32
CA ARG A 18 10.44 23.66 -30.06
C ARG A 18 10.46 23.45 -28.55
N LYS A 19 9.35 23.77 -27.88
CA LYS A 19 9.10 23.38 -26.49
C LYS A 19 9.14 21.86 -26.46
N LYS A 20 10.33 21.30 -26.21
CA LYS A 20 10.56 19.86 -26.05
C LYS A 20 9.56 19.39 -25.01
N SER A 21 8.66 18.52 -25.45
CA SER A 21 7.54 18.01 -24.69
C SER A 21 8.00 17.15 -23.51
N LEU A 22 8.29 17.82 -22.39
CA LEU A 22 8.43 17.25 -21.05
C LEU A 22 7.34 16.21 -20.70
N PRO A 23 6.04 16.37 -21.05
CA PRO A 23 5.03 15.35 -20.74
C PRO A 23 5.27 14.00 -21.45
N ARG A 24 5.98 13.97 -22.58
CA ARG A 24 6.24 12.72 -23.31
C ARG A 24 7.29 11.84 -22.62
N ARG A 25 8.21 12.47 -21.86
CA ARG A 25 9.23 11.75 -21.08
C ARG A 25 8.64 11.13 -19.82
N LEU A 26 7.76 11.84 -19.12
CA LEU A 26 7.06 11.28 -17.95
C LEU A 26 6.18 10.08 -18.34
N GLY A 27 5.42 10.18 -19.44
CA GLY A 27 4.61 9.06 -19.91
C GLY A 27 5.44 7.82 -20.25
N CYS A 28 6.60 7.99 -20.88
CA CYS A 28 7.50 6.88 -21.21
C CYS A 28 8.10 6.24 -19.96
N TRP A 29 8.57 7.03 -18.99
CA TRP A 29 9.06 6.51 -17.71
C TRP A 29 7.98 5.77 -16.93
N LEU A 30 6.76 6.30 -16.91
CA LEU A 30 5.64 5.66 -16.22
C LEU A 30 5.28 4.32 -16.88
N LEU A 31 5.30 4.23 -18.21
CA LEU A 31 5.08 2.97 -18.92
C LEU A 31 6.20 1.95 -18.65
N VAL A 32 7.46 2.38 -18.66
CA VAL A 32 8.60 1.52 -18.31
C VAL A 32 8.51 1.03 -16.86
N ALA A 33 8.12 1.91 -15.92
CA ALA A 33 7.93 1.54 -14.52
C ALA A 33 6.81 0.52 -14.34
N ILE A 34 5.65 0.73 -14.98
CA ILE A 34 4.54 -0.23 -14.97
C ILE A 34 4.97 -1.57 -15.57
N TRP A 35 5.67 -1.54 -16.72
CA TRP A 35 6.17 -2.74 -17.38
C TRP A 35 7.12 -3.54 -16.49
N PHE A 36 8.05 -2.84 -15.82
CA PHE A 36 8.96 -3.46 -14.86
C PHE A 36 8.21 -4.08 -13.68
N LEU A 37 7.20 -3.40 -13.13
CA LEU A 37 6.38 -3.94 -12.05
C LEU A 37 5.69 -5.24 -12.46
N ILE A 38 5.10 -5.29 -13.65
CA ILE A 38 4.44 -6.50 -14.19
C ILE A 38 5.44 -7.66 -14.30
N LEU A 39 6.62 -7.42 -14.87
CA LEU A 39 7.66 -8.44 -14.99
C LEU A 39 8.24 -8.87 -13.64
N SER A 40 8.28 -7.97 -12.65
CA SER A 40 8.78 -8.27 -11.30
C SER A 40 7.77 -9.00 -10.42
N THR A 41 6.48 -8.94 -10.76
CA THR A 41 5.38 -9.55 -10.01
C THR A 41 5.61 -11.05 -9.74
N PRO A 42 5.92 -11.92 -10.73
CA PRO A 42 6.16 -13.35 -10.48
C PRO A 42 7.35 -13.60 -9.54
N CYS A 43 8.42 -12.81 -9.64
CA CYS A 43 9.56 -12.91 -8.72
C CYS A 43 9.17 -12.55 -7.29
N GLY A 44 8.35 -11.49 -7.12
CA GLY A 44 7.83 -11.09 -5.81
C GLY A 44 6.92 -12.15 -5.19
N LEU A 45 6.04 -12.76 -5.99
CA LEU A 45 5.19 -13.87 -5.53
C LEU A 45 6.00 -15.11 -5.15
N PHE A 46 7.04 -15.44 -5.92
CA PHE A 46 7.93 -16.55 -5.60
C PHE A 46 8.69 -16.30 -4.29
N TYR A 47 9.19 -15.08 -4.09
CA TYR A 47 9.83 -14.69 -2.83
C TYR A 47 8.87 -14.84 -1.64
N LEU A 48 7.62 -14.38 -1.79
CA LEU A 48 6.60 -14.53 -0.75
C LEU A 48 6.28 -16.01 -0.48
N ALA A 49 6.19 -16.83 -1.52
CA ALA A 49 5.95 -18.27 -1.37
C ALA A 49 7.11 -19.00 -0.66
N ALA A 50 8.35 -18.54 -0.86
CA ALA A 50 9.53 -19.13 -0.22
C ALA A 50 9.68 -18.72 1.26
N ASN A 51 9.36 -17.47 1.61
CA ASN A 51 9.53 -16.94 2.97
C ASN A 51 8.26 -17.05 3.82
N GLY A 52 7.10 -17.26 3.20
CA GLY A 52 5.80 -17.37 3.87
C GLY A 52 5.20 -16.02 4.28
N GLU A 53 6.01 -15.08 4.75
CA GLU A 53 5.57 -13.74 5.15
C GLU A 53 6.58 -12.62 4.84
N ILE A 54 6.04 -11.41 4.64
CA ILE A 54 6.77 -10.15 4.62
C ILE A 54 6.18 -9.30 5.74
N ARG A 55 6.98 -9.00 6.75
CA ARG A 55 6.58 -8.24 7.94
C ARG A 55 7.36 -6.93 8.01
N LEU A 56 6.63 -5.83 8.15
CA LEU A 56 7.13 -4.51 8.48
C LEU A 56 6.59 -4.14 9.85
N GLU A 57 7.48 -3.91 10.81
CA GLU A 57 7.12 -3.60 12.19
C GLU A 57 7.03 -2.09 12.41
N HIS A 58 6.19 -1.67 13.36
CA HIS A 58 6.04 -0.27 13.73
C HIS A 58 6.73 0.00 15.07
N SER A 59 7.68 0.95 15.12
CA SER A 59 8.46 1.20 16.34
C SER A 59 7.74 2.03 17.42
N HIS A 60 6.59 2.63 17.10
CA HIS A 60 5.91 3.61 17.97
C HIS A 60 4.61 3.10 18.59
N ILE A 61 4.44 1.78 18.71
CA ILE A 61 3.24 1.18 19.32
C ILE A 61 3.60 0.12 20.36
N PRO A 62 2.73 -0.10 21.35
CA PRO A 62 2.81 -1.24 22.25
C PRO A 62 2.78 -2.54 21.45
N ASP A 63 3.66 -3.48 21.79
CA ASP A 63 3.79 -4.78 21.12
C ASP A 63 3.88 -4.72 19.58
N PRO A 64 5.05 -4.32 19.03
CA PRO A 64 5.26 -4.20 17.59
C PRO A 64 5.03 -5.49 16.81
N HIS A 65 5.19 -6.64 17.48
CA HIS A 65 5.03 -7.96 16.88
C HIS A 65 3.55 -8.35 16.76
N ALA A 66 2.70 -7.89 17.66
CA ALA A 66 1.24 -8.10 17.59
C ALA A 66 0.55 -7.18 16.57
N HIS A 67 1.15 -6.02 16.26
CA HIS A 67 0.54 -5.00 15.41
C HIS A 67 1.47 -4.54 14.26
N PRO A 68 1.78 -5.40 13.28
CA PRO A 68 2.68 -5.02 12.20
C PRO A 68 2.13 -3.86 11.37
N LEU A 69 3.00 -2.93 10.98
CA LEU A 69 2.66 -1.83 10.06
C LEU A 69 2.13 -2.37 8.73
N LEU A 70 2.73 -3.47 8.26
CA LEU A 70 2.27 -4.23 7.12
C LEU A 70 2.77 -5.66 7.25
N LEU A 71 1.85 -6.61 7.21
CA LEU A 71 2.15 -8.03 7.11
C LEU A 71 1.45 -8.56 5.86
N VAL A 72 2.23 -9.13 4.94
CA VAL A 72 1.71 -9.88 3.80
C VAL A 72 2.13 -11.32 3.98
N SER A 73 1.18 -12.24 4.13
CA SER A 73 1.47 -13.66 4.33
C SER A 73 0.64 -14.54 3.41
N LEU A 74 1.24 -15.63 2.93
CA LEU A 74 0.55 -16.62 2.12
C LEU A 74 -0.08 -17.68 3.03
N ILE A 75 -1.39 -17.87 2.90
CA ILE A 75 -2.13 -18.96 3.53
C ILE A 75 -2.26 -20.09 2.52
N SER A 76 -1.77 -21.27 2.88
CA SER A 76 -1.72 -22.46 2.02
C SER A 76 -2.28 -23.70 2.69
N GLU A 77 -3.31 -23.54 3.52
CA GLU A 77 -3.97 -24.65 4.19
C GLU A 77 -4.84 -25.46 3.22
N SER A 78 -5.29 -26.64 3.65
CA SER A 78 -6.08 -27.54 2.80
C SER A 78 -7.46 -26.98 2.50
N ALA A 79 -8.08 -26.31 3.48
CA ALA A 79 -9.41 -25.70 3.37
C ALA A 79 -9.37 -24.22 2.96
N ASP A 80 -8.27 -23.53 3.29
CA ASP A 80 -8.16 -22.09 3.18
C ASP A 80 -6.87 -21.71 2.46
N ARG A 81 -6.99 -20.93 1.38
CA ARG A 81 -5.86 -20.48 0.58
C ARG A 81 -6.02 -19.04 0.15
N GLY A 82 -4.93 -18.28 0.17
CA GLY A 82 -4.91 -16.94 -0.37
C GLY A 82 -3.84 -16.07 0.26
N LEU A 83 -3.91 -14.78 0.00
CA LEU A 83 -2.98 -13.78 0.53
C LEU A 83 -3.67 -13.04 1.66
N ARG A 84 -3.14 -13.15 2.87
CA ARG A 84 -3.53 -12.32 4.01
C ARG A 84 -2.69 -11.06 4.01
N ILE A 85 -3.36 -9.91 4.04
CA ILE A 85 -2.76 -8.61 4.22
C ILE A 85 -3.29 -8.06 5.54
N GLU A 86 -2.39 -7.82 6.46
CA GLU A 86 -2.67 -7.25 7.75
C GLU A 86 -1.95 -5.90 7.87
N ARG A 87 -2.65 -4.91 8.39
CA ARG A 87 -2.13 -3.56 8.56
C ARG A 87 -2.67 -2.97 9.85
N SER A 88 -1.78 -2.49 10.69
CA SER A 88 -2.12 -1.74 11.89
C SER A 88 -2.01 -0.22 11.67
N THR A 89 -2.83 0.53 12.39
CA THR A 89 -2.79 1.99 12.46
C THR A 89 -3.21 2.44 13.85
N ILE A 90 -2.60 3.51 14.35
CA ILE A 90 -3.06 4.14 15.60
C ILE A 90 -4.36 4.87 15.26
N ALA A 91 -5.47 4.41 15.82
CA ALA A 91 -6.80 4.95 15.53
C ALA A 91 -7.18 6.11 16.45
N SER A 92 -6.74 6.05 17.71
CA SER A 92 -6.94 7.13 18.67
C SER A 92 -5.81 7.19 19.69
N ILE A 93 -5.41 8.41 20.04
CA ILE A 93 -4.60 8.71 21.22
C ILE A 93 -5.46 9.62 22.08
N ASP A 94 -6.16 9.01 23.03
CA ASP A 94 -7.13 9.73 23.87
C ASP A 94 -6.39 10.54 24.96
N SER A 95 -5.23 10.06 25.40
CA SER A 95 -4.32 10.74 26.32
C SER A 95 -2.92 10.12 26.27
N ASP A 96 -1.93 10.75 26.92
CA ASP A 96 -0.59 10.15 27.09
C ASP A 96 -0.64 8.77 27.76
N THR A 97 -1.75 8.41 28.41
CA THR A 97 -1.93 7.14 29.12
C THR A 97 -2.88 6.18 28.41
N ARG A 98 -3.50 6.54 27.28
CA ARG A 98 -4.46 5.69 26.54
C ARG A 98 -4.26 5.78 25.03
N LEU A 99 -4.09 4.64 24.38
CA LEU A 99 -3.87 4.52 22.95
C LEU A 99 -4.64 3.32 22.40
N CYS A 100 -5.32 3.48 21.27
CA CYS A 100 -6.00 2.39 20.58
C CYS A 100 -5.40 2.16 19.19
N VAL A 101 -5.07 0.91 18.89
CA VAL A 101 -4.54 0.45 17.61
C VAL A 101 -5.64 -0.31 16.89
N GLU A 102 -5.96 0.12 15.67
CA GLU A 102 -6.81 -0.64 14.77
C GLU A 102 -5.95 -1.53 13.86
N THR A 103 -6.29 -2.81 13.80
CA THR A 103 -5.66 -3.78 12.91
C THR A 103 -6.70 -4.27 11.90
N ALA A 104 -6.46 -4.01 10.63
CA ALA A 104 -7.31 -4.46 9.53
C ALA A 104 -6.68 -5.67 8.86
N VAL A 105 -7.45 -6.75 8.74
CA VAL A 105 -7.05 -7.98 8.05
C VAL A 105 -7.92 -8.15 6.82
N THR A 106 -7.27 -8.17 5.65
CA THR A 106 -7.91 -8.34 4.35
C THR A 106 -7.35 -9.56 3.65
N PHE A 107 -8.22 -10.32 3.00
CA PHE A 107 -7.82 -11.48 2.22
C PHE A 107 -7.96 -11.18 0.72
N LEU A 108 -6.88 -11.39 -0.04
CA LEU A 108 -6.86 -11.32 -1.50
C LEU A 108 -6.70 -12.72 -2.09
N LEU A 109 -7.31 -12.95 -3.27
CA LEU A 109 -7.31 -14.26 -3.93
C LEU A 109 -7.76 -15.37 -2.98
N TRP A 110 -8.73 -15.06 -2.13
CA TRP A 110 -9.18 -15.92 -1.05
C TRP A 110 -10.06 -17.05 -1.57
N GLN A 111 -9.66 -18.28 -1.27
CA GLN A 111 -10.40 -19.49 -1.52
C GLN A 111 -10.60 -20.17 -0.17
N SER A 112 -11.84 -20.11 0.34
CA SER A 112 -12.26 -20.75 1.58
C SER A 112 -13.67 -21.29 1.42
N SER A 113 -14.02 -22.24 2.27
CA SER A 113 -15.41 -22.70 2.42
C SER A 113 -16.34 -21.64 3.02
N ALA A 114 -15.78 -20.69 3.78
CA ALA A 114 -16.47 -19.51 4.27
C ALA A 114 -16.22 -18.31 3.34
N GLY A 115 -17.20 -17.40 3.21
CA GLY A 115 -17.17 -16.28 2.26
C GLY A 115 -16.13 -15.19 2.57
N ASN A 116 -16.55 -13.92 2.51
CA ASN A 116 -15.66 -12.82 2.87
C ASN A 116 -15.33 -12.85 4.37
N GLN A 117 -14.05 -12.90 4.71
CA GLN A 117 -13.54 -12.96 6.10
C GLN A 117 -12.74 -11.71 6.48
N ASN A 118 -12.87 -10.61 5.74
CA ASN A 118 -12.21 -9.36 6.11
C ASN A 118 -12.72 -8.91 7.49
N VAL A 119 -11.80 -8.60 8.39
CA VAL A 119 -12.09 -8.26 9.77
C VAL A 119 -11.24 -7.09 10.25
N HIS A 120 -11.78 -6.36 11.20
CA HIS A 120 -11.10 -5.29 11.91
C HIS A 120 -11.04 -5.65 13.39
N PHE A 121 -9.89 -5.40 13.99
CA PHE A 121 -9.66 -5.53 15.42
C PHE A 121 -9.25 -4.18 15.98
N CYS A 122 -9.70 -3.86 17.18
CA CYS A 122 -9.30 -2.68 17.91
C CYS A 122 -8.77 -3.08 19.28
N ASP A 123 -7.48 -2.83 19.50
CA ASP A 123 -6.79 -3.11 20.75
C ASP A 123 -6.44 -1.79 21.44
N CYS A 124 -7.05 -1.58 22.59
CA CYS A 124 -6.85 -0.39 23.40
C CYS A 124 -5.93 -0.70 24.57
N TYR A 125 -4.86 0.08 24.64
CA TYR A 125 -3.83 0.01 25.65
C TYR A 125 -3.98 1.17 26.64
N ALA A 126 -3.72 0.88 27.90
CA ALA A 126 -3.63 1.86 28.96
C ALA A 126 -2.32 1.71 29.73
N ARG A 127 -1.83 2.81 30.26
CA ARG A 127 -0.67 2.84 31.16
C ARG A 127 -0.94 3.83 32.30
N THR A 128 -0.30 3.65 33.45
CA THR A 128 -0.58 4.48 34.63
C THR A 128 0.08 5.86 34.53
N ASP A 129 1.27 5.90 33.94
CA ASP A 129 2.10 7.09 33.73
C ASP A 129 2.94 6.94 32.45
N ALA A 130 3.62 8.02 32.04
CA ALA A 130 4.35 8.06 30.77
C ALA A 130 5.57 7.12 30.70
N GLU A 131 6.08 6.62 31.82
CA GLU A 131 7.22 5.69 31.88
C GLU A 131 6.79 4.25 32.11
N SER A 132 5.57 4.03 32.60
CA SER A 132 5.01 2.69 32.78
C SER A 132 4.79 1.96 31.46
N ALA A 133 4.94 0.63 31.51
CA ALA A 133 4.67 -0.25 30.38
C ALA A 133 3.19 -0.20 30.00
N TRP A 134 2.93 -0.21 28.69
CA TRP A 134 1.58 -0.34 28.17
C TRP A 134 0.98 -1.70 28.53
N GLN A 135 -0.27 -1.69 28.96
CA GLN A 135 -1.05 -2.89 29.24
C GLN A 135 -2.28 -2.90 28.35
N LEU A 136 -2.60 -4.08 27.80
CA LEU A 136 -3.83 -4.27 27.03
C LEU A 136 -5.03 -4.11 27.97
N ALA A 137 -5.84 -3.08 27.72
CA ALA A 137 -7.03 -2.79 28.52
C ALA A 137 -8.28 -3.45 27.92
N SER A 138 -8.44 -3.42 26.60
CA SER A 138 -9.56 -4.07 25.91
C SER A 138 -9.25 -4.41 24.46
N THR A 139 -9.92 -5.45 23.97
CA THR A 139 -9.89 -5.90 22.56
C THR A 139 -11.32 -5.93 22.03
N HIS A 140 -11.55 -5.39 20.85
CA HIS A 140 -12.83 -5.38 20.16
C HIS A 140 -12.68 -5.96 18.76
N SER A 141 -13.63 -6.81 18.34
CA SER A 141 -13.72 -7.34 16.97
C SER A 141 -14.49 -6.40 16.05
N ALA A 142 -14.10 -5.13 16.05
CA ALA A 142 -14.65 -4.08 15.20
C ALA A 142 -13.59 -3.01 14.96
N ALA A 143 -13.81 -2.12 13.99
CA ALA A 143 -13.00 -0.92 13.84
C ALA A 143 -12.99 -0.10 15.14
N CYS A 144 -11.91 0.62 15.39
CA CYS A 144 -11.85 1.46 16.58
C CYS A 144 -12.90 2.56 16.46
N GLN A 145 -13.81 2.61 17.43
CA GLN A 145 -14.71 3.74 17.56
C GLN A 145 -13.87 4.90 18.08
N GLY A 146 -13.32 5.70 17.16
CA GLY A 146 -12.85 7.03 17.51
C GLY A 146 -14.03 7.76 18.14
N ALA A 147 -13.86 8.25 19.36
CA ALA A 147 -14.77 9.25 19.90
C ALA A 147 -14.86 10.38 18.86
N GLY A 148 -16.02 10.48 18.19
CA GLY A 148 -16.37 11.67 17.44
C GLY A 148 -16.54 12.86 18.38
#